data_AF-A0A8I1LEL0-F1
#
_entry.id   AF-A0A8I1LEL0-F1
#
_cell.length_a   1.000
_cell.length_b   1.000
_cell.length_c   1.000
_cell.angle_alpha   90.00
_cell.angle_beta   90.00
_cell.angle_gamma   90.00
#
_symmetry.space_group_name_H-M   'P 1'
#
loop_
_entity.id
_entity.type
_entity.pdbx_description
1 polymer ?
#
loop_
_entity_poly.entity_id
_entity_poly.type
_entity_poly.pdbx_seq_one_letter_code
_entity_poly.pdbx_strand_id
1 'polypeptide(L)'
;MIFRKKTYKNQGNPSKMLFLPVGWAKEMKKKLIIVVSFVVVFAIGCLLGAFLQHLRGGYWHKVLKTESFPFPNGEVTLSYTAESIGMPFLDPETSVLTVKTEYDLPITVYKAKRMFQESSPHVKDVKTANNQVTWQDGINTYQLTVTTIKDQAEQSDGEATSQTAPSAVPEASHP
;
A
#
# COMPACT_ATOMS: atom_id res chain seq x y z
N MET A 1 -98.09 34.00 -25.08
CA MET A 1 -96.82 34.68 -25.41
C MET A 1 -95.71 33.99 -24.63
N ILE A 2 -94.98 33.03 -25.22
CA ILE A 2 -93.87 32.35 -24.54
C ILE A 2 -92.70 32.24 -25.52
N PHE A 3 -91.57 32.79 -25.08
CA PHE A 3 -90.36 33.07 -25.83
C PHE A 3 -89.54 31.80 -26.15
N ARG A 4 -88.93 31.79 -27.33
CA ARG A 4 -88.02 30.77 -27.86
C ARG A 4 -86.70 30.74 -27.08
N LYS A 5 -86.25 29.55 -26.68
CA LYS A 5 -84.86 29.28 -26.28
C LYS A 5 -84.12 28.65 -27.47
N LYS A 6 -83.12 29.34 -28.02
CA LYS A 6 -82.25 28.84 -29.10
C LYS A 6 -81.29 27.78 -28.54
N THR A 7 -81.35 26.55 -29.05
CA THR A 7 -80.30 25.53 -28.88
C THR A 7 -79.41 25.53 -30.12
N TYR A 8 -78.13 25.90 -29.96
CA TYR A 8 -77.12 25.75 -31.00
C TYR A 8 -76.70 24.28 -31.10
N LYS A 9 -76.84 23.73 -32.30
CA LYS A 9 -76.39 22.41 -32.73
C LYS A 9 -74.88 22.47 -32.96
N ASN A 10 -74.08 21.93 -32.04
CA ASN A 10 -72.65 21.75 -32.30
C ASN A 10 -72.44 20.37 -32.93
N GLN A 11 -71.98 20.39 -34.18
CA GLN A 11 -71.66 19.24 -35.01
C GLN A 11 -70.43 18.51 -34.46
N GLY A 12 -70.44 17.19 -34.66
CA GLY A 12 -69.51 16.25 -34.06
C GLY A 12 -68.05 16.45 -34.41
N ASN A 13 -67.21 16.20 -33.41
CA ASN A 13 -65.85 15.72 -33.60
C ASN A 13 -65.79 14.31 -32.99
N PRO A 14 -65.72 13.23 -33.78
CA PRO A 14 -65.52 11.91 -33.23
C PRO A 14 -64.07 11.85 -32.73
N SER A 15 -63.91 11.90 -31.41
CA SER A 15 -62.67 11.53 -30.75
C SER A 15 -62.21 10.18 -31.30
N LYS A 16 -61.14 10.19 -32.08
CA LYS A 16 -60.36 8.99 -32.40
C LYS A 16 -59.82 8.43 -31.09
N MET A 17 -60.59 7.55 -30.44
CA MET A 17 -60.04 6.62 -29.47
C MET A 17 -59.07 5.71 -30.24
N LEU A 18 -57.79 6.06 -30.16
CA LEU A 18 -56.68 5.17 -30.51
C LEU A 18 -56.69 4.00 -29.53
N PHE A 19 -57.48 2.98 -29.83
CA PHE A 19 -57.28 1.66 -29.27
C PHE A 19 -55.95 1.13 -29.83
N LEU A 20 -54.88 1.29 -29.04
CA LEU A 20 -53.63 0.59 -29.32
C LEU A 20 -53.92 -0.92 -29.34
N PRO A 21 -53.58 -1.65 -30.41
CA PRO A 21 -53.85 -3.07 -30.49
C PRO A 21 -53.10 -3.78 -29.36
N VAL A 22 -53.80 -4.58 -28.57
CA VAL A 22 -53.30 -5.28 -27.37
C VAL A 22 -52.02 -6.10 -27.65
N GLY A 23 -51.77 -6.49 -28.91
CA GLY A 23 -50.52 -7.12 -29.35
C GLY A 23 -49.28 -6.21 -29.32
N TRP A 24 -49.43 -4.92 -29.62
CA TRP A 24 -48.33 -3.94 -29.59
C TRP A 24 -47.85 -3.64 -28.17
N ALA A 25 -48.77 -3.62 -27.20
CA ALA A 25 -48.42 -3.44 -25.80
C ALA A 25 -47.58 -4.61 -25.25
N LYS A 26 -47.83 -5.85 -25.70
CA LYS A 26 -47.02 -7.02 -25.32
C LYS A 26 -45.61 -6.96 -25.93
N GLU A 27 -45.49 -6.59 -27.20
CA GLU A 27 -44.19 -6.49 -27.87
C GLU A 27 -43.36 -5.31 -27.35
N MET A 28 -43.99 -4.17 -27.05
CA MET A 28 -43.33 -3.04 -26.39
C MET A 28 -42.86 -3.38 -24.98
N LYS A 29 -43.65 -4.14 -24.20
CA LYS A 29 -43.25 -4.64 -22.87
C LYS A 29 -42.06 -5.60 -22.96
N LYS A 30 -42.05 -6.53 -23.92
CA LYS A 30 -40.90 -7.43 -24.15
C LYS A 30 -39.63 -6.64 -24.49
N LYS A 31 -39.71 -5.68 -25.41
CA LYS A 31 -38.57 -4.82 -25.77
C LYS A 31 -38.08 -4.01 -24.57
N LEU A 32 -39.00 -3.47 -23.76
CA LEU A 32 -38.66 -2.76 -22.53
C LEU A 32 -37.92 -3.65 -21.53
N ILE A 33 -38.40 -4.89 -21.31
CA ILE A 33 -37.74 -5.84 -20.40
C ILE A 33 -36.32 -6.16 -20.87
N ILE A 34 -36.12 -6.37 -22.18
CA ILE A 34 -34.79 -6.63 -22.75
C ILE A 34 -33.86 -5.44 -22.53
N VAL A 35 -34.32 -4.23 -22.79
CA VAL A 35 -33.51 -3.01 -22.60
C VAL A 35 -33.17 -2.81 -21.12
N VAL A 36 -34.14 -2.96 -20.22
CA VAL A 36 -33.90 -2.86 -18.77
C VAL A 36 -32.91 -3.92 -18.31
N SER A 37 -33.04 -5.16 -18.79
CA SER A 37 -32.10 -6.24 -18.46
C SER A 37 -30.67 -5.89 -18.93
N PHE A 38 -30.52 -5.33 -20.12
CA PHE A 38 -29.23 -4.85 -20.64
C PHE A 38 -28.65 -3.74 -19.77
N VAL A 39 -29.46 -2.76 -19.37
CA VAL A 39 -29.02 -1.65 -18.50
C VAL A 39 -28.58 -2.17 -17.13
N VAL A 40 -29.32 -3.13 -16.56
CA VAL A 40 -28.96 -3.75 -15.28
C VAL A 40 -27.63 -4.50 -15.37
N VAL A 41 -27.46 -5.34 -16.40
CA VAL A 41 -26.20 -6.08 -16.62
C VAL A 41 -25.03 -5.12 -16.85
N PHE A 42 -25.24 -4.05 -17.63
CA PHE A 42 -24.22 -3.03 -17.87
C PHE A 42 -23.83 -2.30 -16.58
N ALA A 43 -24.81 -1.88 -15.77
CA ALA A 43 -24.56 -1.21 -14.50
C ALA A 43 -23.78 -2.11 -13.52
N ILE A 44 -24.16 -3.39 -13.42
CA ILE A 44 -23.44 -4.39 -12.63
C ILE A 44 -22.00 -4.54 -13.14
N GLY A 45 -21.80 -4.65 -14.46
CA GLY A 45 -20.47 -4.74 -15.06
C GLY A 45 -19.59 -3.53 -14.75
N CYS A 46 -20.13 -2.31 -14.84
CA CYS A 46 -19.41 -1.09 -14.46
C CYS A 46 -19.04 -1.05 -12.98
N LEU A 47 -19.94 -1.46 -12.09
CA LEU A 47 -19.68 -1.50 -10.65
C LEU A 47 -18.62 -2.55 -10.29
N LEU A 48 -18.69 -3.75 -10.89
CA LEU A 48 -17.67 -4.78 -10.70
C LEU A 48 -16.32 -4.33 -11.25
N GLY A 49 -16.29 -3.68 -12.42
CA GLY A 49 -15.06 -3.14 -13.01
C GLY A 49 -14.40 -2.10 -12.10
N ALA A 50 -15.18 -1.15 -11.59
CA ALA A 50 -14.69 -0.13 -10.66
C ALA A 50 -14.19 -0.73 -9.33
N PHE A 51 -14.91 -1.73 -8.80
CA PHE A 51 -14.52 -2.43 -7.58
C PHE A 51 -13.23 -3.24 -7.77
N LEU A 52 -13.09 -3.97 -8.87
CA LEU A 52 -11.88 -4.70 -9.22
C LEU A 52 -10.69 -3.76 -9.43
N GLN A 53 -10.91 -2.60 -10.04
CA GLN A 53 -9.87 -1.57 -10.19
C GLN A 53 -9.45 -1.00 -8.83
N HIS A 54 -10.39 -0.77 -7.92
CA HIS A 54 -10.10 -0.32 -6.56
C HIS A 54 -9.30 -1.38 -5.77
N LEU A 55 -9.71 -2.65 -5.88
CA LEU A 55 -8.99 -3.80 -5.32
C LEU A 55 -7.63 -4.07 -5.96
N ARG A 56 -7.31 -3.48 -7.11
CA ARG A 56 -6.04 -3.71 -7.82
C ARG A 56 -5.06 -2.53 -7.68
N GLY A 57 -5.58 -1.33 -7.43
CA GLY A 57 -4.79 -0.09 -7.31
C GLY A 57 -4.53 0.38 -5.88
N GLY A 58 -5.18 -0.17 -4.86
CA GLY A 58 -4.98 0.23 -3.47
C GLY A 58 -3.66 -0.29 -2.90
N TYR A 59 -2.80 0.62 -2.44
CA TYR A 59 -1.70 0.28 -1.54
C TYR A 59 -2.26 0.08 -0.14
N TRP A 60 -2.24 -1.15 0.34
CA TRP A 60 -2.65 -1.53 1.68
C TRP A 60 -1.43 -1.65 2.57
N HIS A 61 -1.36 -0.79 3.58
CA HIS A 61 -0.33 -0.84 4.61
C HIS A 61 -0.98 -1.01 5.97
N LYS A 62 -0.59 -2.05 6.70
CA LYS A 62 -1.05 -2.29 8.07
C LYS A 62 0.11 -2.72 8.95
N VAL A 63 0.35 -1.98 10.03
CA VAL A 63 1.29 -2.40 11.08
C VAL A 63 0.58 -3.39 12.00
N LEU A 64 1.15 -4.58 12.18
CA LEU A 64 0.59 -5.65 12.99
C LEU A 64 1.14 -5.61 14.42
N LYS A 65 2.46 -5.39 14.54
CA LYS A 65 3.17 -5.36 15.81
C LYS A 65 4.41 -4.47 15.68
N THR A 66 4.74 -3.75 16.74
CA THR A 66 5.98 -2.99 16.84
C THR A 66 6.66 -3.33 18.15
N GLU A 67 7.97 -3.57 18.09
CA GLU A 67 8.84 -3.79 19.24
C GLU A 67 9.90 -2.68 19.23
N SER A 68 10.11 -2.02 20.37
CA SER A 68 11.10 -0.97 20.52
C SER A 68 12.25 -1.44 21.41
N PHE A 69 13.46 -1.12 21.01
CA PHE A 69 14.70 -1.45 21.72
C PHE A 69 15.46 -0.14 21.98
N PRO A 70 15.98 0.07 23.20
CA PRO A 70 16.73 1.29 23.53
C PRO A 70 18.03 1.34 22.70
N PHE A 71 18.36 2.52 22.19
CA PHE A 71 19.58 2.78 21.43
C PHE A 71 20.17 4.13 21.85
N PRO A 72 21.50 4.36 21.79
CA PRO A 72 22.08 5.62 22.20
C PRO A 72 21.45 6.79 21.45
N ASN A 73 20.97 7.79 22.20
CA ASN A 73 20.31 8.98 21.70
C ASN A 73 19.08 8.70 20.82
N GLY A 74 18.40 7.56 21.02
CA GLY A 74 17.15 7.26 20.31
C GLY A 74 16.61 5.85 20.58
N GLU A 75 16.07 5.22 19.54
CA GLU A 75 15.46 3.89 19.64
C GLU A 75 15.60 3.11 18.33
N VAL A 76 15.67 1.79 18.44
CA VAL A 76 15.52 0.87 17.31
C VAL A 76 14.13 0.27 17.38
N THR A 77 13.35 0.39 16.32
CA THR A 77 12.02 -0.19 16.23
C THR A 77 11.99 -1.30 15.19
N LEU A 78 11.46 -2.46 15.60
CA LEU A 78 11.13 -3.56 14.72
C LEU A 78 9.62 -3.57 14.52
N SER A 79 9.18 -3.28 13.30
CA SER A 79 7.76 -3.30 12.92
C SER A 79 7.48 -4.47 11.99
N TYR A 80 6.45 -5.24 12.32
CA TYR A 80 5.87 -6.26 11.45
C TYR A 80 4.70 -5.63 10.72
N THR A 81 4.81 -5.50 9.40
CA THR A 81 3.84 -4.81 8.55
C THR A 81 3.29 -5.75 7.47
N ALA A 82 2.04 -5.58 7.09
CA ALA A 82 1.50 -6.15 5.85
C ALA A 82 1.47 -5.02 4.80
N GLU A 83 2.04 -5.27 3.62
CA GLU A 83 2.20 -4.31 2.53
C GLU A 83 1.76 -4.91 1.19
N SER A 84 0.49 -4.72 0.85
CA SER A 84 -0.10 -5.29 -0.35
C SER A 84 -0.36 -4.23 -1.40
N ILE A 85 -0.10 -4.57 -2.65
CA ILE A 85 -0.60 -3.84 -3.80
C ILE A 85 -1.71 -4.70 -4.38
N GLY A 86 -2.95 -4.26 -4.19
CA GLY A 86 -4.12 -4.98 -4.68
C GLY A 86 -4.82 -5.81 -3.61
N MET A 87 -4.85 -7.14 -3.75
CA MET A 87 -5.63 -8.04 -2.88
C MET A 87 -4.96 -8.28 -1.51
N PRO A 88 -5.47 -7.71 -0.41
CA PRO A 88 -4.75 -7.64 0.87
C PRO A 88 -4.71 -8.96 1.65
N PHE A 89 -5.48 -9.98 1.27
CA PHE A 89 -5.54 -11.27 1.98
C PHE A 89 -4.44 -12.26 1.57
N LEU A 90 -3.73 -11.98 0.47
CA LEU A 90 -2.61 -12.80 -0.01
C LEU A 90 -1.26 -12.26 0.46
N ASP A 91 -1.28 -11.25 1.33
CA ASP A 91 -0.09 -10.44 1.50
C ASP A 91 0.83 -11.02 2.58
N PRO A 92 2.08 -11.34 2.22
CA PRO A 92 3.05 -11.87 3.15
C PRO A 92 3.55 -10.76 4.09
N GLU A 93 3.54 -11.03 5.40
CA GLU A 93 4.06 -10.08 6.39
C GLU A 93 5.50 -9.65 6.05
N THR A 94 5.86 -8.44 6.41
CA THR A 94 7.13 -7.79 6.14
C THR A 94 7.73 -7.35 7.47
N SER A 95 8.99 -7.71 7.71
CA SER A 95 9.71 -7.23 8.89
C SER A 95 10.52 -5.99 8.51
N VAL A 96 10.30 -4.89 9.21
CA VAL A 96 10.96 -3.60 8.97
C VAL A 96 11.71 -3.19 10.23
N LEU A 97 13.03 -3.06 10.13
CA LEU A 97 13.88 -2.54 11.19
C LEU A 97 14.22 -1.08 10.90
N THR A 98 13.91 -0.21 11.86
CA THR A 98 14.08 1.22 11.77
C THR A 98 14.94 1.70 12.93
N VAL A 99 15.90 2.57 12.66
CA VAL A 99 16.75 3.21 13.67
C VAL A 99 16.39 4.68 13.72
N LYS A 100 16.09 5.17 14.92
CA LYS A 100 15.83 6.56 15.22
C LYS A 100 16.96 7.07 16.10
N THR A 101 17.62 8.14 15.69
CA THR A 101 18.71 8.77 16.43
C THR A 101 18.26 10.14 16.97
N GLU A 102 19.20 10.95 17.45
CA GLU A 102 18.95 12.25 18.11
C GLU A 102 18.09 13.22 17.28
N TYR A 103 18.11 13.08 15.96
CA TYR A 103 17.38 13.95 15.03
C TYR A 103 15.90 13.58 14.84
N ASP A 104 15.39 12.63 15.61
CA ASP A 104 13.98 12.16 15.57
C ASP A 104 13.54 11.59 14.21
N LEU A 105 14.46 11.42 13.26
CA LEU A 105 14.19 10.93 11.91
C LEU A 105 14.30 9.39 11.89
N PRO A 106 13.21 8.66 11.61
CA PRO A 106 13.25 7.21 11.50
C PRO A 106 13.93 6.79 10.18
N ILE A 107 15.05 6.06 10.27
CA ILE A 107 15.77 5.53 9.12
C ILE A 107 15.53 4.02 9.04
N THR A 108 14.90 3.54 7.97
CA THR A 108 14.77 2.10 7.71
C THR A 108 16.11 1.53 7.30
N VAL A 109 16.66 0.63 8.11
CA VAL A 109 17.97 0.01 7.87
C VAL A 109 17.86 -1.40 7.29
N TYR A 110 16.72 -2.06 7.51
CA TYR A 110 16.49 -3.39 6.97
C TYR A 110 15.00 -3.60 6.71
N LYS A 111 14.69 -4.24 5.58
CA LYS A 111 13.33 -4.61 5.19
C LYS A 111 13.36 -5.98 4.54
N ALA A 112 12.66 -6.93 5.15
CA ALA A 112 12.53 -8.28 4.61
C ALA A 112 11.07 -8.59 4.33
N LYS A 113 10.74 -8.71 3.04
CA LYS A 113 9.41 -9.08 2.57
C LYS A 113 9.32 -10.61 2.47
N ARG A 114 8.30 -11.21 3.07
CA ARG A 114 8.08 -12.66 2.97
C ARG A 114 7.50 -13.03 1.61
N MET A 115 7.62 -14.29 1.22
CA MET A 115 6.87 -14.87 0.11
C MET A 115 5.56 -15.47 0.64
N PHE A 116 4.49 -15.41 -0.14
CA PHE A 116 3.20 -16.02 0.22
C PHE A 116 3.39 -17.52 0.48
N GLN A 117 2.99 -17.99 1.67
CA GLN A 117 3.15 -19.36 2.20
C GLN A 117 4.49 -19.69 2.91
N GLU A 118 5.45 -18.78 3.00
CA GLU A 118 6.71 -19.03 3.73
C GLU A 118 6.70 -18.43 5.14
N SER A 119 7.17 -19.19 6.14
CA SER A 119 7.31 -18.77 7.55
C SER A 119 8.55 -17.91 7.84
N SER A 120 9.33 -17.59 6.80
CA SER A 120 10.59 -16.87 6.87
C SER A 120 10.73 -15.93 5.67
N PRO A 121 11.61 -14.92 5.73
CA PRO A 121 12.41 -14.50 6.89
C PRO A 121 11.61 -13.72 7.94
N HIS A 122 11.94 -13.95 9.22
CA HIS A 122 11.44 -13.15 10.35
C HIS A 122 12.63 -12.56 11.07
N VAL A 123 12.63 -11.24 11.24
CA VAL A 123 13.62 -10.60 12.10
C VAL A 123 13.40 -11.06 13.53
N LYS A 124 14.43 -11.63 14.13
CA LYS A 124 14.46 -12.16 15.50
C LYS A 124 15.75 -11.75 16.19
N ASP A 125 15.74 -11.91 17.51
CA ASP A 125 16.91 -11.70 18.37
C ASP A 125 17.58 -10.34 18.18
N VAL A 126 16.78 -9.28 18.05
CA VAL A 126 17.29 -7.91 17.96
C VAL A 126 17.97 -7.56 19.28
N LYS A 127 19.25 -7.25 19.21
CA LYS A 127 20.05 -6.80 20.35
C LYS A 127 20.72 -5.49 20.00
N THR A 128 20.61 -4.54 20.92
CA THR A 128 21.31 -3.26 20.86
C THR A 128 22.41 -3.26 21.92
N ALA A 129 23.62 -2.87 21.53
CA ALA A 129 24.75 -2.72 22.43
C ALA A 129 25.58 -1.53 21.97
N ASN A 130 25.71 -0.52 22.84
CA ASN A 130 26.32 0.76 22.48
C ASN A 130 25.71 1.28 21.16
N ASN A 131 26.56 1.65 20.20
CA ASN A 131 26.19 2.16 18.89
C ASN A 131 25.94 1.05 17.85
N GLN A 132 25.71 -0.19 18.28
CA GLN A 132 25.56 -1.33 17.41
C GLN A 132 24.21 -2.01 17.58
N VAL A 133 23.64 -2.44 16.45
CA VAL A 133 22.41 -3.21 16.36
C VAL A 133 22.72 -4.53 15.69
N THR A 134 22.28 -5.63 16.27
CA THR A 134 22.40 -6.98 15.69
C THR A 134 21.03 -7.62 15.59
N TRP A 135 20.78 -8.34 14.50
CA TRP A 135 19.53 -9.07 14.29
C TRP A 135 19.75 -10.30 13.41
N GLN A 136 18.82 -11.24 13.44
CA GLN A 136 18.82 -12.43 12.60
C GLN A 136 17.53 -12.46 11.77
N ASP A 137 17.57 -12.88 10.52
CA ASP A 137 16.37 -13.01 9.68
C ASP A 137 15.89 -14.47 9.49
N GLY A 138 16.58 -15.41 10.15
CA GLY A 138 16.38 -16.85 10.02
C GLY A 138 17.28 -17.52 8.97
N ILE A 139 18.02 -16.72 8.18
CA ILE A 139 18.98 -17.18 7.17
C ILE A 139 20.38 -16.64 7.52
N ASN A 140 20.48 -15.34 7.81
CA ASN A 140 21.71 -14.62 8.09
C ASN A 140 21.61 -13.86 9.42
N THR A 141 22.79 -13.61 9.99
CA THR A 141 22.97 -12.68 11.11
C THR A 141 23.55 -11.38 10.56
N TYR A 142 22.96 -10.26 10.94
CA TYR A 142 23.38 -8.92 10.52
C TYR A 142 23.85 -8.11 11.72
N GLN A 143 24.79 -7.21 11.45
CA GLN A 143 25.36 -6.27 12.41
C GLN A 143 25.48 -4.91 11.74
N LEU A 144 24.86 -3.90 12.34
CA LEU A 144 24.92 -2.51 11.91
C LEU A 144 25.57 -1.68 13.02
N THR A 145 26.67 -1.01 12.70
CA THR A 145 27.28 -0.02 13.58
C THR A 145 26.90 1.37 13.07
N VAL A 146 26.36 2.21 13.97
CA VAL A 146 25.94 3.58 13.66
C VAL A 146 26.95 4.55 14.28
N THR A 147 27.72 5.25 13.46
CA THR A 147 28.65 6.30 13.91
C THR A 147 28.15 7.66 13.47
N THR A 148 28.17 8.65 14.36
CA THR A 148 27.83 10.01 13.94
C THR A 148 28.99 10.62 13.14
N ILE A 149 28.70 11.55 12.26
CA ILE A 149 29.73 12.26 11.47
C ILE A 149 30.65 13.08 12.40
N LYS A 150 30.16 13.53 13.56
CA LYS A 150 30.98 14.20 14.58
C LYS A 150 32.00 13.26 15.21
N ASP A 151 31.56 12.06 15.59
CA ASP A 151 32.46 11.04 16.17
C ASP A 151 33.49 10.54 15.14
N GLN A 152 33.12 10.50 13.85
CA GLN A 152 34.07 10.15 12.78
C GLN A 152 35.20 11.17 12.63
N ALA A 153 34.93 12.47 12.82
CA ALA A 153 35.95 13.52 12.75
C ALA A 153 36.97 13.39 13.89
N GLU A 154 36.51 13.06 15.11
CA GLU A 154 37.38 12.81 16.27
C GLU A 154 38.21 11.53 16.10
N GLN A 155 37.68 10.51 15.42
CA GLN A 155 38.42 9.29 15.10
C GLN A 155 39.50 9.51 14.03
N SER A 156 39.25 10.35 13.01
CA SER A 156 40.24 10.65 11.98
C SER A 156 41.40 11.52 12.48
N ASP A 157 41.16 12.39 13.47
CA ASP A 157 42.20 13.23 14.06
C ASP A 157 43.12 12.46 15.02
N GLY A 158 42.66 11.33 15.57
CA GLY A 158 43.46 10.42 16.40
C GLY A 158 44.32 9.42 15.61
N GLU A 159 43.95 9.09 14.37
CA GLU A 159 44.64 8.09 13.55
C GLU A 159 45.81 8.69 12.74
N ALA A 160 45.84 10.01 12.56
CA ALA A 160 46.91 10.71 11.82
C ALA A 160 48.26 10.81 12.55
N THR A 161 48.36 10.42 13.83
CA THR A 161 49.62 10.53 14.60
C THR A 161 50.32 9.20 14.92
N SER A 162 49.77 8.05 14.49
CA SER A 162 50.41 6.74 14.71
C SER A 162 50.69 5.99 13.39
N GLN A 163 51.36 6.65 12.46
CA GLN A 163 52.15 5.96 11.43
C GLN A 163 53.62 6.22 11.72
N THR A 164 54.18 5.42 12.62
CA THR A 164 55.64 5.29 12.79
C THR A 164 56.23 4.82 11.45
N ALA A 165 57.14 5.61 10.92
CA ALA A 165 57.85 5.39 9.66
C ALA A 165 58.44 3.96 9.57
N PRO A 166 58.47 3.34 8.37
CA PRO A 166 59.17 2.08 8.19
C PRO A 166 60.67 2.29 8.44
N SER A 167 61.18 1.57 9.44
CA SER A 167 62.60 1.54 9.80
C SER A 167 63.41 1.05 8.60
N ALA A 168 64.42 1.83 8.20
CA ALA A 168 65.35 1.48 7.14
C ALA A 168 66.08 0.16 7.47
N VAL A 169 66.02 -0.79 6.54
CA VAL A 169 66.75 -2.06 6.60
C VAL A 169 68.26 -1.77 6.51
N PRO A 170 69.12 -2.28 7.42
CA PRO A 170 70.56 -2.15 7.26
C PRO A 170 71.05 -3.09 6.16
N GLU A 171 71.79 -2.51 5.22
CA GLU A 171 72.55 -3.16 4.18
C GLU A 171 73.58 -4.12 4.81
N ALA A 172 73.30 -5.43 4.77
CA ALA A 172 74.23 -6.47 5.15
C ALA A 172 75.24 -6.67 4.01
N SER A 173 76.34 -5.93 4.11
CA SER A 173 77.62 -6.30 3.49
C SER A 173 78.16 -7.55 4.18
N HIS A 174 78.64 -8.55 3.42
CA HIS A 174 79.61 -9.56 3.87
C HIS A 174 80.11 -10.43 2.67
N PRO A 175 81.23 -11.15 2.83
CA PRO A 175 82.49 -11.02 2.07
C PRO A 175 82.65 -11.88 0.82
#